data_AF-A0A142YPG6-F1
#
_entry.id   AF-A0A142YPG6-F1
#
_cell.length_a   1.000
_cell.length_b   1.000
_cell.length_c   1.000
_cell.angle_alpha   90.00
_cell.angle_beta   90.00
_cell.angle_gamma   90.00
#
_symmetry.space_group_name_H-M   'P 1'
#
loop_
_entity.id
_entity.type
_entity.pdbx_description
1 polymer ?
#
loop_
_entity_poly.entity_id
_entity_poly.type
_entity_poly.pdbx_seq_one_letter_code
_entity_poly.pdbx_strand_id
1 'polypeptide(L)'
;MTAVQIRWRLLLAALSITGLGAAGCRPVKAPAGALPPAYTSNQITDPALVAVAEGIKTWGAAQVDAGGKPLYSRVEVLSPVPIVQPYGVGVFQQELRLPVIFTTGPGWSGHGLAEKEAAVALAFEHISAVLKDLEREPPLQPTLTVQTPQGMELTWINRLDPNGKNVHGDD
;
A
#
# COMPACT_ATOMS: atom_id res chain seq x y z
N MET A 1 -17.23 -58.13 -43.45
CA MET A 1 -17.82 -56.86 -43.92
C MET A 1 -19.27 -56.85 -43.44
N THR A 2 -19.85 -55.91 -42.70
CA THR A 2 -19.53 -54.54 -42.28
C THR A 2 -20.66 -54.18 -41.30
N ALA A 3 -20.43 -54.18 -39.98
CA ALA A 3 -21.47 -53.78 -39.02
C ALA A 3 -20.99 -53.33 -37.62
N VAL A 4 -19.69 -53.42 -37.32
CA VAL A 4 -19.19 -53.18 -35.94
C VAL A 4 -18.64 -51.76 -35.74
N GLN A 5 -18.27 -51.04 -36.79
CA GLN A 5 -17.58 -49.74 -36.66
C GLN A 5 -18.48 -48.50 -36.60
N ILE A 6 -19.81 -48.66 -36.70
CA ILE A 6 -20.73 -47.51 -36.78
C ILE A 6 -21.25 -47.05 -35.40
N ARG A 7 -21.15 -47.89 -34.36
CA ARG A 7 -21.72 -47.59 -33.03
C ARG A 7 -20.87 -46.71 -32.10
N TRP A 8 -19.61 -46.44 -32.44
CA TRP A 8 -18.73 -45.64 -31.59
C TRP A 8 -18.63 -44.15 -31.94
N ARG A 9 -19.08 -43.74 -33.13
CA ARG A 9 -19.01 -42.34 -33.55
C ARG A 9 -20.17 -41.46 -33.06
N LEU A 10 -21.25 -42.06 -32.57
CA LEU A 10 -22.43 -41.33 -32.07
C LEU A 10 -22.39 -41.05 -30.56
N LEU A 11 -21.48 -41.68 -29.81
CA LEU A 11 -21.31 -41.44 -28.37
C LEU A 11 -20.43 -40.22 -28.05
N LEU A 12 -19.58 -39.79 -28.98
CA LEU A 12 -18.72 -38.61 -28.80
C LEU A 12 -19.41 -37.28 -29.14
N ALA A 13 -20.57 -37.30 -29.80
CA ALA A 13 -21.29 -36.08 -30.18
C ALA A 13 -22.25 -35.55 -29.10
N ALA A 14 -22.45 -36.29 -28.00
CA ALA A 14 -23.36 -35.91 -26.93
C ALA A 14 -22.68 -35.21 -25.74
N LEU A 15 -21.34 -35.04 -25.78
CA LEU A 15 -20.56 -34.47 -24.66
C LEU A 15 -20.19 -32.98 -24.84
N SER A 16 -20.84 -32.28 -25.78
CA SER A 16 -20.48 -30.90 -26.13
C SER A 16 -21.43 -29.83 -25.58
N ILE A 17 -22.46 -30.23 -24.80
CA ILE A 17 -23.54 -29.33 -24.35
C ILE A 17 -23.67 -29.34 -22.82
N THR A 18 -22.54 -29.29 -22.12
CA THR A 18 -22.52 -28.82 -20.73
C THR A 18 -21.80 -27.49 -20.71
N GLY A 19 -22.61 -26.45 -20.56
CA GLY A 19 -22.21 -25.06 -20.73
C GLY A 19 -20.99 -24.69 -19.91
N LEU A 20 -20.04 -24.04 -20.60
CA LEU A 20 -19.15 -23.07 -20.00
C LEU A 20 -20.01 -21.90 -19.52
N GLY A 21 -20.69 -22.10 -18.39
CA GLY A 21 -21.04 -21.00 -17.52
C GLY A 21 -19.71 -20.45 -17.03
N ALA A 22 -19.23 -19.38 -17.67
CA ALA A 22 -18.23 -18.51 -17.07
C ALA A 22 -18.88 -17.93 -15.81
N ALA A 23 -18.83 -18.68 -14.72
CA ALA A 23 -18.89 -18.13 -13.39
C ALA A 23 -17.66 -17.24 -13.30
N GLY A 24 -17.84 -15.97 -13.70
CA GLY A 24 -16.83 -14.95 -13.54
C GLY A 24 -16.35 -15.09 -12.10
N CYS A 25 -15.07 -15.41 -11.93
CA CYS A 25 -14.42 -15.45 -10.65
C CYS A 25 -14.62 -14.06 -10.05
N ARG A 26 -15.66 -13.89 -9.22
CA ARG A 26 -15.74 -12.76 -8.32
C ARG A 26 -14.49 -12.91 -7.46
N PRO A 27 -13.55 -11.95 -7.51
CA PRO A 27 -12.36 -12.05 -6.67
C PRO A 27 -12.85 -12.26 -5.24
N VAL A 28 -12.40 -13.34 -4.62
CA VAL A 28 -12.76 -13.66 -3.24
C VAL A 28 -12.30 -12.46 -2.43
N LYS A 29 -13.25 -11.70 -1.91
CA LYS A 29 -12.97 -10.53 -1.08
C LYS A 29 -12.24 -11.08 0.14
N ALA A 30 -10.93 -10.81 0.23
CA ALA A 30 -10.12 -11.29 1.34
C ALA A 30 -10.80 -10.85 2.65
N PRO A 31 -10.95 -11.76 3.64
CA PRO A 31 -11.50 -11.39 4.92
C PRO A 31 -10.71 -10.21 5.48
N ALA A 32 -11.40 -9.18 5.96
CA ALA A 32 -10.80 -7.98 6.56
C ALA A 32 -10.22 -8.30 7.95
N GLY A 33 -9.28 -9.25 8.01
CA GLY A 33 -8.49 -9.54 9.19
C GLY A 33 -7.36 -8.53 9.33
N ALA A 34 -6.89 -8.32 10.56
CA ALA A 34 -5.68 -7.54 10.79
C ALA A 34 -4.51 -8.22 10.07
N LEU A 35 -3.99 -7.57 9.01
CA LEU A 35 -2.79 -8.05 8.34
C LEU A 35 -1.63 -8.06 9.33
N PRO A 36 -0.77 -9.11 9.32
CA PRO A 36 0.50 -9.05 10.04
C PRO A 36 1.30 -7.84 9.56
N PRO A 37 2.15 -7.24 10.41
CA PRO A 37 2.99 -6.13 10.00
C PRO A 37 3.82 -6.53 8.78
N ALA A 38 3.97 -5.61 7.82
CA ALA A 38 4.59 -5.90 6.53
C ALA A 38 6.06 -6.37 6.65
N TYR A 39 6.71 -6.08 7.79
CA TYR A 39 8.09 -6.45 8.07
C TYR A 39 8.25 -6.94 9.51
N THR A 40 9.06 -7.98 9.70
CA THR A 40 9.41 -8.52 11.03
C THR A 40 10.25 -7.50 11.79
N SER A 41 9.63 -6.86 12.79
CA SER A 41 10.23 -6.14 13.94
C SER A 41 11.75 -5.93 13.90
N ASN A 42 12.23 -5.03 13.03
CA ASN A 42 13.45 -4.30 13.34
C ASN A 42 13.01 -3.20 14.30
N GLN A 43 13.32 -3.36 15.58
CA GLN A 43 12.98 -2.38 16.60
C GLN A 43 13.90 -1.17 16.40
N ILE A 44 13.30 0.00 16.20
CA ILE A 44 14.02 1.26 16.32
C ILE A 44 14.53 1.33 17.77
N THR A 45 15.84 1.29 17.96
CA THR A 45 16.47 1.34 19.29
C THR A 45 16.95 2.74 19.67
N ASP A 46 17.12 3.62 18.69
CA ASP A 46 17.51 5.02 18.90
C ASP A 46 16.37 5.79 19.58
N PRO A 47 16.55 6.29 20.82
CA PRO A 47 15.47 6.96 21.56
C PRO A 47 14.87 8.16 20.83
N ALA A 48 15.66 8.90 20.05
CA ALA A 48 15.17 10.04 19.29
C ALA A 48 14.24 9.58 18.15
N LEU A 49 14.61 8.49 17.46
CA LEU A 49 13.77 7.90 16.42
C LEU A 49 12.53 7.20 17.00
N VAL A 50 12.62 6.62 18.20
CA VAL A 50 11.44 6.07 18.89
C VAL A 50 10.43 7.20 19.16
N ALA A 51 10.89 8.34 19.68
CA ALA A 51 10.03 9.49 19.93
C ALA A 51 9.38 10.00 18.63
N VAL A 52 10.14 10.10 17.54
CA VAL A 52 9.60 10.49 16.23
C VAL A 52 8.59 9.47 15.71
N ALA A 53 8.88 8.18 15.83
CA ALA A 53 7.97 7.12 15.40
C ALA A 53 6.63 7.18 16.15
N GLU A 54 6.66 7.35 17.47
CA GLU A 54 5.45 7.49 18.28
C GLU A 54 4.70 8.82 18.00
N GLY A 55 5.44 9.90 17.72
CA GLY A 55 4.85 11.16 17.29
C GLY A 55 4.08 11.03 15.97
N ILE A 56 4.67 10.38 14.97
CA ILE A 56 4.04 10.10 13.66
C ILE A 56 2.78 9.25 13.84
N LYS A 57 2.86 8.17 14.65
CA LYS A 57 1.70 7.30 14.92
C LYS A 57 0.57 8.07 15.59
N THR A 58 0.90 8.89 16.59
CA THR A 58 -0.06 9.71 17.32
C THR A 58 -0.72 10.74 16.40
N TRP A 59 0.06 11.42 15.57
CA TRP A 59 -0.45 12.38 14.59
C TRP A 59 -1.37 11.70 13.57
N GLY A 60 -0.96 10.54 13.04
CA GLY A 60 -1.76 9.79 12.07
C GLY A 60 -3.07 9.25 12.65
N ALA A 61 -3.06 8.81 13.92
CA ALA A 61 -4.27 8.37 14.62
C ALA A 61 -5.26 9.50 14.89
N ALA A 62 -4.79 10.75 14.97
CA ALA A 62 -5.64 11.93 15.13
C ALA A 62 -6.33 12.39 13.82
N GLN A 63 -5.94 11.83 12.66
CA GLN A 63 -6.53 12.21 11.37
C GLN A 63 -7.91 11.58 11.20
N VAL A 64 -8.93 12.43 11.04
CA VAL A 64 -10.33 12.03 10.86
C VAL A 64 -10.95 12.73 9.67
N ASP A 65 -11.98 12.12 9.07
CA ASP A 65 -12.82 12.78 8.06
C ASP A 65 -13.76 13.83 8.70
N ALA A 66 -14.52 14.54 7.87
CA ALA A 66 -15.51 15.52 8.34
C ALA A 66 -16.62 14.91 9.24
N GLY A 67 -16.81 13.59 9.19
CA GLY A 67 -17.76 12.84 10.03
C GLY A 67 -17.12 12.25 11.29
N GLY A 68 -15.85 12.55 11.58
CA GLY A 68 -15.13 12.03 12.75
C GLY A 68 -14.68 10.57 12.61
N LYS A 69 -14.75 9.96 11.43
CA LYS A 69 -14.23 8.62 11.20
C LYS A 69 -12.72 8.68 10.97
N PRO A 70 -11.93 7.74 11.53
CA PRO A 70 -10.50 7.74 11.34
C PRO A 70 -10.14 7.56 9.87
N LEU A 71 -9.27 8.44 9.38
CA LEU A 71 -8.76 8.40 8.01
C LEU A 71 -7.83 7.20 7.81
N TYR A 72 -7.11 6.82 8.87
CA TYR A 72 -6.18 5.71 8.90
C TYR A 72 -6.54 4.76 10.04
N SER A 73 -6.59 3.46 9.75
CA SER A 73 -6.86 2.42 10.75
C SER A 73 -5.60 1.98 11.49
N ARG A 74 -4.43 2.15 10.86
CA ARG A 74 -3.14 1.75 11.42
C ARG A 74 -2.02 2.60 10.81
N VAL A 75 -1.02 2.92 11.63
CA VAL A 75 0.21 3.59 11.21
C VAL A 75 1.40 2.77 11.70
N GLU A 76 2.28 2.39 10.79
CA GLU A 76 3.49 1.62 11.07
C GLU A 76 4.70 2.46 10.69
N VAL A 77 5.68 2.53 11.59
CA VAL A 77 6.98 3.17 11.33
C VAL A 77 8.03 2.09 11.49
N LEU A 78 8.78 1.82 10.44
CA LEU A 78 9.78 0.76 10.41
C LEU A 78 11.16 1.33 10.71
N SER A 79 12.11 0.47 11.08
CA SER A 79 13.51 0.89 11.17
C SER A 79 13.99 1.51 9.86
N PRO A 80 14.87 2.52 9.92
CA PRO A 80 15.50 3.07 8.73
C PRO A 80 16.16 1.98 7.89
N VAL A 81 15.93 2.03 6.58
CA VAL A 81 16.51 1.11 5.62
C VAL A 81 17.20 1.87 4.49
N PRO A 82 18.34 1.39 3.98
CA PRO A 82 18.96 1.97 2.80
C PRO A 82 18.11 1.62 1.59
N ILE A 83 17.73 2.64 0.81
CA ILE A 83 17.05 2.47 -0.47
C ILE A 83 18.03 2.83 -1.58
N VAL A 84 18.04 2.01 -2.62
CA VAL A 84 18.86 2.24 -3.81
C VAL A 84 18.08 3.11 -4.78
N GLN A 85 18.55 4.33 -5.01
CA GLN A 85 18.01 5.20 -6.05
C GLN A 85 18.94 5.25 -7.27
N PRO A 86 18.38 5.22 -8.49
CA PRO A 86 19.17 5.42 -9.70
C PRO A 86 19.61 6.89 -9.77
N TYR A 87 20.92 7.13 -9.77
CA TYR A 87 21.54 8.47 -9.82
C TYR A 87 22.25 8.73 -11.17
N GLY A 88 21.93 7.94 -12.20
CA GLY A 88 22.51 8.03 -13.54
C GLY A 88 22.74 6.66 -14.17
N VAL A 89 23.37 6.62 -15.35
CA VAL A 89 23.73 5.35 -16.01
C VAL A 89 24.80 4.64 -15.18
N GLY A 90 24.41 3.55 -14.51
CA GLY A 90 25.32 2.70 -13.74
C GLY A 90 25.73 3.23 -12.37
N VAL A 91 25.15 4.33 -11.89
CA VAL A 91 25.44 4.89 -10.56
C VAL A 91 24.21 4.77 -9.67
N PHE A 92 24.39 4.08 -8.55
CA PHE A 92 23.37 3.84 -7.54
C PHE A 92 23.73 4.60 -6.27
N GLN A 93 22.87 5.50 -5.84
CA GLN A 93 23.03 6.15 -4.54
C GLN A 93 22.21 5.39 -3.52
N GLN A 94 22.88 4.95 -2.44
CA GLN A 94 22.19 4.46 -1.26
C GLN A 94 21.80 5.66 -0.41
N GLU A 95 20.51 5.76 -0.13
CA GLU A 95 19.96 6.80 0.73
C GLU A 95 19.22 6.12 1.88
N LEU A 96 19.61 6.43 3.11
CA LEU A 96 18.91 5.90 4.28
C LEU A 96 17.57 6.62 4.43
N ARG A 97 16.48 5.84 4.46
CA ARG A 97 15.13 6.40 4.57
C ARG A 97 14.34 5.73 5.68
N LEU A 98 13.43 6.47 6.30
CA LEU A 98 12.49 5.98 7.29
C LEU A 98 11.18 5.56 6.58
N PRO A 99 10.87 4.25 6.49
CA PRO A 99 9.62 3.80 5.91
C PRO A 99 8.47 4.04 6.89
N VAL A 100 7.41 4.66 6.39
CA VAL A 100 6.18 4.91 7.14
C VAL A 100 5.00 4.43 6.31
N ILE A 101 4.18 3.56 6.91
CA ILE A 101 3.04 2.92 6.26
C ILE A 101 1.76 3.37 6.95
N PHE A 102 0.86 3.98 6.19
CA PHE A 102 -0.48 4.34 6.62
C PHE A 102 -1.47 3.36 5.99
N THR A 103 -2.18 2.59 6.82
CA THR A 103 -3.27 1.73 6.36
C THR A 103 -4.58 2.51 6.44
N THR A 104 -5.30 2.60 5.32
CA THR A 104 -6.53 3.40 5.24
C THR A 104 -7.60 2.92 6.20
N GLY A 105 -8.42 3.86 6.67
CA GLY A 105 -9.52 3.65 7.60
C GLY A 105 -10.88 3.93 6.97
N PRO A 106 -11.98 3.78 7.73
CA PRO A 106 -13.34 4.01 7.25
C PRO A 106 -13.61 5.43 6.73
N GLY A 107 -12.84 6.43 7.18
CA GLY A 107 -12.95 7.81 6.66
C GLY A 107 -12.40 7.97 5.24
N TRP A 108 -11.47 7.10 4.82
CA TRP A 108 -10.80 7.21 3.52
C TRP A 108 -11.74 7.10 2.33
N SER A 109 -12.69 6.15 2.39
CA SER A 109 -13.64 5.93 1.29
C SER A 109 -14.61 7.10 1.07
N GLY A 110 -14.76 7.99 2.06
CA GLY A 110 -15.60 9.17 1.93
C GLY A 110 -14.94 10.32 1.15
N HIS A 111 -13.62 10.28 0.96
CA HIS A 111 -12.87 11.33 0.29
C HIS A 111 -12.89 11.17 -1.23
N GLY A 112 -13.00 12.29 -1.94
CA GLY A 112 -12.69 12.36 -3.37
C GLY A 112 -11.19 12.24 -3.64
N LEU A 113 -10.81 12.01 -4.90
CA LEU A 113 -9.40 11.87 -5.28
C LEU A 113 -8.54 13.06 -4.85
N ALA A 114 -9.01 14.29 -5.05
CA ALA A 114 -8.27 15.49 -4.65
C ALA A 114 -8.03 15.59 -3.13
N GLU A 115 -9.00 15.15 -2.32
CA GLU A 115 -8.87 15.13 -0.85
C GLU A 115 -7.92 14.02 -0.39
N LYS A 116 -7.90 12.88 -1.07
CA LYS A 116 -6.94 11.80 -0.84
C LYS A 116 -5.51 12.25 -1.18
N GLU A 117 -5.32 12.90 -2.32
CA GLU A 117 -4.03 13.49 -2.71
C GLU A 117 -3.54 14.52 -1.70
N ALA A 118 -4.42 15.41 -1.24
CA ALA A 118 -4.09 16.39 -0.20
C ALA A 118 -3.72 15.72 1.13
N ALA A 119 -4.42 14.65 1.53
CA ALA A 119 -4.10 13.89 2.73
C ALA A 119 -2.74 13.19 2.64
N VAL A 120 -2.39 12.64 1.48
CA VAL A 120 -1.06 12.05 1.22
C VAL A 120 0.03 13.12 1.29
N ALA A 121 -0.19 14.27 0.64
CA ALA A 121 0.75 15.38 0.69
C ALA A 121 1.00 15.86 2.12
N LEU A 122 -0.07 16.08 2.88
CA LEU A 122 0.00 16.50 4.27
C LEU A 122 0.76 15.48 5.14
N ALA A 123 0.50 14.18 4.96
CA ALA A 123 1.23 13.14 5.67
C ALA A 123 2.73 13.16 5.34
N PHE A 124 3.08 13.27 4.06
CA PHE A 124 4.48 13.31 3.62
C PHE A 124 5.22 14.54 4.17
N GLU A 125 4.59 15.71 4.11
CA GLU A 125 5.13 16.96 4.63
C GLU A 125 5.31 16.92 6.14
N HIS A 126 4.32 16.40 6.87
CA HIS A 126 4.42 16.23 8.33
C HIS A 126 5.63 15.37 8.69
N ILE A 127 5.75 14.18 8.09
CA ILE A 127 6.87 13.27 8.37
C ILE A 127 8.20 13.93 7.99
N SER A 128 8.27 14.61 6.85
CA SER A 128 9.48 15.32 6.42
C SER A 128 9.91 16.38 7.43
N ALA A 129 8.94 17.11 8.01
CA ALA A 129 9.20 18.12 9.02
C ALA A 129 9.77 17.52 10.31
N VAL A 130 9.12 16.50 10.89
CA VAL A 130 9.64 15.87 12.13
C VAL A 130 11.00 15.21 11.93
N LEU A 131 11.30 14.69 10.73
CA LEU A 131 12.63 14.14 10.44
C LEU A 131 13.69 15.21 10.27
N LYS A 132 13.33 16.37 9.73
CA LYS A 132 14.24 17.51 9.62
C LYS A 132 14.65 18.04 10.99
N ASP A 133 13.72 18.07 11.94
CA ASP A 133 13.95 18.54 13.31
C ASP A 133 14.91 17.63 14.11
N LEU A 134 15.21 16.41 13.62
CA LEU A 134 16.23 15.55 14.22
C LEU A 134 17.68 16.00 13.92
N GLU A 135 17.88 16.92 12.98
CA GLU A 135 19.19 17.49 12.62
C GLU A 135 20.31 16.44 12.42
N ARG A 136 19.98 15.28 11.83
CA ARG A 136 20.95 14.21 11.59
C ARG A 136 21.83 14.48 10.37
N GLU A 137 23.07 14.01 10.45
CA GLU A 137 23.99 13.90 9.30
C GLU A 137 24.34 12.42 9.04
N PRO A 138 24.01 11.85 7.86
CA PRO A 138 23.20 12.44 6.80
C PRO A 138 21.72 12.60 7.20
N PRO A 139 20.97 13.53 6.58
CA PRO A 139 19.55 13.71 6.85
C PRO A 139 18.75 12.43 6.57
N LEU A 140 17.89 12.04 7.50
CA LEU A 140 16.99 10.91 7.32
C LEU A 140 15.76 11.35 6.52
N GLN A 141 15.51 10.72 5.38
CA GLN A 141 14.39 11.05 4.49
C GLN A 141 13.22 10.08 4.67
N PRO A 142 11.96 10.48 4.46
CA PRO A 142 10.84 9.54 4.58
C PRO A 142 10.61 8.74 3.30
N THR A 143 10.07 7.54 3.45
CA THR A 143 9.36 6.83 2.38
C THR A 143 7.95 6.59 2.87
N LEU A 144 6.96 7.20 2.21
CA LEU A 144 5.57 7.07 2.60
C LEU A 144 4.89 6.01 1.73
N THR A 145 4.22 5.08 2.39
CA THR A 145 3.30 4.14 1.77
C THR A 145 1.90 4.37 2.32
N VAL A 146 0.90 4.49 1.45
CA VAL A 146 -0.52 4.39 1.84
C VAL A 146 -1.08 3.13 1.22
N GLN A 147 -1.76 2.31 2.01
CA GLN A 147 -2.29 1.03 1.56
C GLN A 147 -3.69 0.77 2.10
N THR A 148 -4.46 -0.06 1.40
CA THR A 148 -5.75 -0.55 1.91
C THR A 148 -5.56 -1.53 3.05
N PRO A 149 -6.61 -1.84 3.84
CA PRO A 149 -6.57 -2.91 4.84
C PRO A 149 -6.25 -4.29 4.27
N GLN A 150 -6.38 -4.49 2.95
CA GLN A 150 -6.01 -5.72 2.24
C GLN A 150 -4.56 -5.71 1.75
N GLY A 151 -3.80 -4.65 2.01
CA GLY A 151 -2.40 -4.51 1.62
C GLY A 151 -2.22 -4.07 0.17
N MET A 152 -3.27 -3.55 -0.46
CA MET A 152 -3.13 -2.94 -1.79
C MET A 152 -2.51 -1.56 -1.64
N GLU A 153 -1.35 -1.36 -2.25
CA GLU A 153 -0.67 -0.08 -2.28
C GLU A 153 -1.48 0.94 -3.08
N LEU A 154 -1.84 2.04 -2.43
CA LEU A 154 -2.44 3.20 -3.07
C LEU A 154 -1.39 4.28 -3.38
N THR A 155 -0.32 4.33 -2.58
CA THR A 155 0.74 5.31 -2.72
C THR A 155 2.04 4.67 -2.26
N TRP A 156 3.12 4.88 -3.02
CA TRP A 156 4.49 4.68 -2.55
C TRP A 156 5.37 5.80 -3.08
N ILE A 157 5.80 6.70 -2.20
CA ILE A 157 6.51 7.91 -2.59
C ILE A 157 7.76 8.17 -1.74
N ASN A 158 8.82 8.58 -2.43
CA ASN A 158 10.04 9.14 -1.85
C ASN A 158 10.10 10.67 -2.00
N ARG A 159 9.15 11.24 -2.74
CA ARG A 159 8.99 12.68 -3.01
C ARG A 159 7.57 12.90 -3.49
N LEU A 160 7.02 14.07 -3.22
CA LEU A 160 5.73 14.46 -3.78
C LEU A 160 5.86 14.68 -5.30
N ASP A 161 4.89 14.15 -6.05
CA ASP A 161 4.73 14.50 -7.45
C ASP A 161 4.24 15.96 -7.53
N PRO A 162 4.94 16.84 -8.26
CA PRO A 162 4.57 18.25 -8.38
C PRO A 162 3.20 18.46 -9.04
N ASN A 163 2.66 17.46 -9.75
CA ASN A 163 1.34 17.50 -10.37
C ASN A 163 0.24 16.93 -9.46
N GLY A 164 0.56 16.53 -8.23
CA GLY A 164 -0.42 16.02 -7.26
C GLY A 164 -1.03 14.68 -7.66
N LYS A 165 -0.23 13.78 -8.24
CA LYS A 165 -0.63 12.42 -8.65
C LYS A 165 0.11 11.36 -7.82
N ASN A 166 -0.13 11.35 -6.53
CA ASN A 166 0.52 10.46 -5.57
C ASN A 166 -0.35 9.25 -5.19
N VAL A 167 -1.64 9.27 -5.51
CA VAL A 167 -2.60 8.18 -5.26
C VAL A 167 -2.86 7.40 -6.55
N HIS A 168 -2.85 6.09 -6.44
CA HIS A 168 -2.98 5.11 -7.52
C HIS A 168 -3.93 3.99 -7.10
N GLY A 169 -4.69 3.42 -8.04
CA GLY A 169 -5.45 2.18 -7.80
C GLY A 169 -6.61 2.28 -6.80
N ASP A 170 -7.14 3.49 -6.56
CA ASP A 170 -8.28 3.75 -5.67
C ASP A 170 -9.57 4.02 -6.46
N ASP A 171 -9.83 3.16 -7.46
CA ASP A 171 -10.99 3.16 -8.36
C ASP A 171 -12.06 2.13 -7.97
#